data_AF-A0A6P7GUL4-F1
#
_entry.id   AF-A0A6P7GUL4-F1
#
_cell.length_a   1.000
_cell.length_b   1.000
_cell.length_c   1.000
_cell.angle_alpha   90.00
_cell.angle_beta   90.00
_cell.angle_gamma   90.00
#
_symmetry.space_group_name_H-M   'P 1'
#
loop_
_entity.id
_entity.type
_entity.pdbx_description
1 polymer ?
#
loop_
_entity_poly.entity_id
_entity_poly.type
_entity_poly.pdbx_seq_one_letter_code
_entity_poly.pdbx_strand_id
1 'polypeptide(L)'
;MSVDKFGHHSRGGGGSAQKVTRVTFPHTSDGNINAANVKICNVKDPSENCDTATKKYVDAQINGLRNIQSPLIQTHGELLMKKTGEIEGLAIGLNEVREELHKTTVPLLEQKLQKIMKNDLNTLKKDTENNVNKLLQQKTNDIKNLTMELNEVRKELHKTTVPPLG
;
A
#
# COMPACT_ATOMS: atom_id res chain seq x y z
N MET A 1 61.03 -63.42 45.02
CA MET A 1 61.02 -61.94 45.09
C MET A 1 60.10 -61.55 46.23
N SER A 2 60.57 -60.78 47.22
CA SER A 2 59.74 -60.36 48.36
C SER A 2 59.17 -58.97 48.05
N VAL A 3 57.84 -58.83 48.12
CA VAL A 3 57.12 -57.55 48.07
C VAL A 3 56.60 -57.27 49.47
N ASP A 4 56.74 -56.02 49.94
CA ASP A 4 56.11 -55.62 51.19
C ASP A 4 54.59 -55.47 51.01
N LYS A 5 53.87 -55.29 52.12
CA LYS A 5 52.40 -55.17 52.15
C LYS A 5 51.87 -53.93 51.40
N PHE A 6 52.75 -53.06 50.90
CA PHE A 6 52.43 -51.85 50.16
C PHE A 6 52.87 -51.94 48.69
N GLY A 7 53.31 -53.12 48.25
CA GLY A 7 53.65 -53.37 46.84
C GLY A 7 54.95 -52.68 46.40
N HIS A 8 55.82 -52.28 47.33
CA HIS A 8 57.10 -51.72 46.96
C HIS A 8 58.12 -52.83 46.67
N HIS A 9 58.77 -52.71 45.51
CA HIS A 9 59.85 -53.58 45.11
C HIS A 9 61.18 -52.92 45.52
N SER A 10 62.04 -53.61 46.29
CA SER A 10 63.42 -53.18 46.45
C SER A 10 64.14 -53.31 45.10
N ARG A 11 64.31 -52.17 44.42
CA ARG A 11 64.96 -52.10 43.10
C ARG A 11 66.48 -52.21 43.27
N GLY A 12 67.04 -53.36 42.88
CA GLY A 12 68.44 -53.46 42.50
C GLY A 12 68.73 -52.48 41.36
N GLY A 13 69.84 -51.74 41.46
CA GLY A 13 70.16 -50.57 40.65
C GLY A 13 70.41 -50.87 39.17
N GLY A 14 70.26 -49.83 38.34
CA GLY A 14 70.85 -49.77 36.99
C GLY A 14 69.94 -49.40 35.82
N GLY A 15 68.68 -49.01 36.02
CA GLY A 15 67.81 -48.52 34.93
C GLY A 15 67.63 -47.00 34.99
N SER A 16 67.84 -46.29 33.89
CA SER A 16 67.50 -44.86 33.75
C SER A 16 66.01 -44.68 34.04
N ALA A 17 65.68 -44.15 35.22
CA ALA A 17 64.32 -43.82 35.57
C ALA A 17 63.81 -42.77 34.58
N GLN A 18 62.87 -43.15 33.71
CA GLN A 18 62.06 -42.19 32.97
C GLN A 18 61.42 -41.29 34.04
N LYS A 19 61.86 -40.03 34.16
CA LYS A 19 61.30 -39.08 35.10
C LYS A 19 59.86 -38.80 34.68
N VAL A 20 58.92 -39.58 35.23
CA VAL A 20 57.50 -39.31 35.13
C VAL A 20 57.26 -38.04 35.92
N THR A 21 57.21 -36.90 35.23
CA THR A 21 56.85 -35.64 35.86
C THR A 21 55.34 -35.72 36.08
N ARG A 22 54.92 -36.04 37.31
CA ARG A 22 53.50 -36.00 37.69
C ARG A 22 53.06 -34.54 37.56
N VAL A 23 52.21 -34.27 36.58
CA VAL A 23 51.55 -32.96 36.44
C VAL A 23 50.34 -33.01 37.37
N THR A 24 50.43 -32.31 38.50
CA THR A 24 49.28 -32.10 39.37
C THR A 24 48.54 -30.85 38.89
N PHE A 25 47.31 -31.00 38.43
CA PHE A 25 46.45 -29.87 38.14
C PHE A 25 45.72 -29.44 39.42
N PRO A 26 45.67 -28.13 39.73
CA PRO A 26 44.81 -27.63 40.79
C PRO A 26 43.36 -28.01 40.50
N HIS A 27 42.63 -28.42 41.54
CA HIS A 27 41.20 -28.69 41.48
C HIS A 27 40.46 -27.79 42.46
N THR A 28 39.20 -27.47 42.17
CA THR A 28 38.31 -26.81 43.11
C THR A 28 37.77 -27.81 44.14
N SER A 29 37.19 -27.32 45.24
CA SER A 29 36.51 -28.16 46.25
C SER A 29 35.45 -29.07 45.67
N ASP A 30 34.87 -28.69 44.52
CA ASP A 30 33.77 -29.40 43.86
C ASP A 30 34.29 -30.38 42.77
N GLY A 31 35.61 -30.56 42.69
CA GLY A 31 36.26 -31.52 41.79
C GLY A 31 36.54 -31.01 40.37
N ASN A 32 36.30 -29.73 40.08
CA ASN A 32 36.59 -29.16 38.76
C ASN A 32 38.08 -28.86 38.59
N ILE A 33 38.60 -29.00 37.37
CA ILE A 33 39.98 -28.60 37.05
C ILE A 33 40.07 -27.07 36.97
N ASN A 34 41.02 -26.49 37.69
CA ASN A 34 41.32 -25.06 37.65
C ASN A 34 42.60 -24.83 36.85
N ALA A 35 42.46 -24.34 35.61
CA ALA A 35 43.58 -23.94 34.76
C ALA A 35 44.14 -22.54 35.12
N ALA A 36 43.64 -21.90 36.18
CA ALA A 36 43.92 -20.50 36.52
C ALA A 36 43.75 -19.61 35.26
N ASN A 37 44.77 -18.80 34.95
CA ASN A 37 44.79 -17.94 33.76
C ASN A 37 45.76 -18.47 32.69
N VAL A 38 45.97 -19.79 32.61
CA VAL A 38 46.83 -20.38 31.57
C VAL A 38 46.00 -20.95 30.41
N LYS A 39 46.62 -21.01 29.23
CA LYS A 39 46.00 -21.59 28.03
C LYS A 39 45.97 -23.11 28.13
N ILE A 40 44.88 -23.70 27.66
CA ILE A 40 44.81 -25.13 27.36
C ILE A 40 45.09 -25.29 25.86
N CYS A 41 46.25 -25.85 25.53
CA CYS A 41 46.73 -25.98 24.16
C CYS A 41 46.59 -27.41 23.65
N ASN A 42 46.70 -27.60 22.33
CA ASN A 42 46.66 -28.91 21.66
C ASN A 42 45.37 -29.72 21.92
N VAL A 43 44.25 -29.02 22.07
CA VAL A 43 42.91 -29.62 22.20
C VAL A 43 42.36 -29.89 20.80
N LYS A 44 41.78 -31.08 20.60
CA LYS A 44 41.09 -31.45 19.36
C LYS A 44 39.76 -30.71 19.26
N ASP A 45 39.30 -30.45 18.04
CA ASP A 45 37.96 -29.88 17.84
C ASP A 45 36.87 -30.78 18.45
N PRO A 46 35.82 -30.19 19.04
CA PRO A 46 34.76 -30.93 19.73
C PRO A 46 33.93 -31.74 18.73
N SER A 47 33.52 -32.94 19.15
CA SER A 47 32.58 -33.82 18.43
C SER A 47 31.27 -34.03 19.18
N GLU A 48 31.33 -34.01 20.51
CA GLU A 48 30.18 -34.23 21.40
C GLU A 48 29.85 -32.97 22.20
N ASN A 49 28.63 -32.88 22.72
CA ASN A 49 28.14 -31.71 23.46
C ASN A 49 28.94 -31.42 24.74
N CYS A 50 29.63 -32.42 25.30
CA CYS A 50 30.43 -32.27 26.52
C CYS A 50 31.92 -32.00 26.24
N ASP A 51 32.33 -31.93 24.97
CA ASP A 51 33.70 -31.64 24.61
C ASP A 51 34.02 -30.15 24.79
N THR A 52 35.25 -29.84 25.21
CA THR A 52 35.73 -28.46 25.28
C THR A 52 35.88 -27.89 23.87
N ALA A 53 35.21 -26.79 23.57
CA ALA A 53 35.34 -26.11 22.29
C ALA A 53 36.68 -25.37 22.15
N THR A 54 37.35 -25.54 21.01
CA THR A 54 38.53 -24.74 20.64
C THR A 54 38.09 -23.36 20.14
N LYS A 55 38.94 -22.33 20.30
CA LYS A 55 38.66 -21.00 19.73
C LYS A 55 38.44 -21.05 18.21
N LYS A 56 39.25 -21.85 17.51
CA LYS A 56 39.15 -22.04 16.06
C LYS A 56 37.77 -22.59 15.67
N TYR A 57 37.27 -23.57 16.41
CA TYR A 57 35.94 -24.13 16.18
C TYR A 57 34.86 -23.06 16.31
N VAL A 58 34.85 -22.30 17.42
CA VAL A 58 33.87 -21.22 17.65
C VAL A 58 33.95 -20.13 16.59
N ASP A 59 35.16 -19.65 16.27
CA ASP A 59 35.37 -18.61 15.27
C ASP A 59 34.88 -19.09 13.87
N ALA A 60 35.06 -20.37 13.53
CA ALA A 60 34.56 -20.95 12.28
C ALA A 60 33.02 -21.00 12.22
N GLN A 61 32.36 -21.40 13.32
CA GLN A 61 30.89 -21.38 13.39
C GLN A 61 30.33 -19.96 13.22
N ILE A 62 30.93 -18.97 13.90
CA ILE A 62 30.54 -17.55 13.78
C ILE A 62 30.72 -17.04 12.36
N ASN A 63 31.86 -17.36 11.71
CA ASN A 63 32.10 -16.97 10.33
C ASN A 63 31.09 -17.60 9.37
N GLY A 64 30.71 -18.86 9.60
CA GLY A 64 29.63 -19.53 8.86
C GLY A 64 28.31 -18.76 8.93
N LEU A 65 27.92 -18.31 10.14
CA LEU A 65 26.70 -17.50 10.34
C LEU A 65 26.77 -16.16 9.61
N ARG A 66 27.91 -15.46 9.69
CA ARG A 66 28.12 -14.16 9.00
C ARG A 66 28.02 -14.29 7.48
N ASN A 67 28.51 -15.40 6.93
CA ASN A 67 28.44 -15.70 5.50
C ASN A 67 27.01 -15.96 5.01
N ILE A 68 26.11 -16.39 5.89
CA ILE A 68 24.68 -16.58 5.59
C ILE A 68 23.91 -15.26 5.73
N GLN A 69 24.26 -14.44 6.72
CA GLN A 69 23.59 -13.15 6.96
C GLN A 69 23.81 -12.13 5.83
N SER A 70 25.00 -12.12 5.23
CA SER A 70 25.36 -11.20 4.14
C SER A 70 24.45 -11.31 2.89
N PRO A 71 24.24 -12.51 2.30
CA PRO A 71 23.34 -12.67 1.16
C PRO A 71 21.87 -12.42 1.53
N LEU A 72 21.42 -12.76 2.75
CA LEU A 72 20.05 -12.46 3.20
C LEU A 72 19.75 -10.95 3.22
N ILE A 73 20.69 -10.14 3.72
CA ILE A 73 20.57 -8.67 3.73
C ILE A 73 20.57 -8.14 2.29
N GLN A 74 21.42 -8.69 1.42
CA GLN A 74 21.46 -8.31 0.01
C GLN A 74 20.15 -8.63 -0.72
N THR A 75 19.63 -9.87 -0.58
CA THR A 75 18.36 -10.29 -1.19
C THR A 75 17.18 -9.47 -0.67
N HIS A 76 17.20 -9.07 0.60
CA HIS A 76 16.18 -8.18 1.15
C HIS A 76 16.21 -6.80 0.47
N GLY A 77 17.41 -6.21 0.29
CA GLY A 77 17.58 -4.94 -0.41
C GLY A 77 17.13 -4.99 -1.87
N GLU A 78 17.49 -6.05 -2.60
CA GLU A 78 17.07 -6.27 -3.99
C GLU A 78 15.55 -6.39 -4.12
N LEU A 79 14.91 -7.13 -3.20
CA LEU A 79 13.46 -7.27 -3.17
C LEU A 79 12.76 -5.92 -2.90
N LEU A 80 13.29 -5.12 -1.98
CA LEU A 80 12.76 -3.78 -1.69
C LEU A 80 12.87 -2.87 -2.92
N MET A 81 14.03 -2.82 -3.59
CA MET A 81 14.21 -2.02 -4.80
C MET A 81 13.24 -2.43 -5.91
N LYS A 82 13.06 -3.74 -6.12
CA LYS A 82 12.09 -4.25 -7.09
C LYS A 82 10.67 -3.82 -6.75
N LYS A 83 10.26 -3.96 -5.49
CA LYS A 83 8.93 -3.56 -5.03
C LYS A 83 8.69 -2.06 -5.15
N THR A 84 9.70 -1.24 -4.86
CA THR A 84 9.62 0.21 -5.08
C THR A 84 9.38 0.54 -6.55
N GLY A 85 10.14 -0.06 -7.48
CA GLY A 85 9.92 0.15 -8.91
C GLY A 85 8.53 -0.29 -9.41
N GLU A 86 8.01 -1.43 -8.90
CA GLU A 86 6.63 -1.86 -9.18
C GLU A 86 5.59 -0.84 -8.69
N ILE A 87 5.76 -0.28 -7.49
CA ILE A 87 4.86 0.73 -6.91
C ILE A 87 4.93 2.05 -7.70
N GLU A 88 6.13 2.49 -8.08
CA GLU A 88 6.32 3.69 -8.90
C GLU A 88 5.64 3.56 -10.26
N GLY A 89 5.78 2.41 -10.93
CA GLY A 89 5.09 2.13 -12.19
C GLY A 89 3.56 2.17 -12.06
N LEU A 90 3.01 1.59 -11.00
CA LEU A 90 1.57 1.66 -10.72
C LEU A 90 1.09 3.10 -10.47
N ALA A 91 1.88 3.90 -9.73
CA ALA A 91 1.55 5.30 -9.45
C ALA A 91 1.54 6.16 -10.72
N ILE A 92 2.49 5.94 -11.63
CA ILE A 92 2.53 6.59 -12.95
C ILE A 92 1.28 6.22 -13.76
N GLY A 93 0.97 4.93 -13.88
CA GLY A 93 -0.20 4.47 -14.64
C GLY A 93 -1.52 5.02 -14.10
N LEU A 94 -1.69 5.12 -12.78
CA LEU A 94 -2.86 5.75 -12.16
C LEU A 94 -2.98 7.24 -12.50
N ASN A 95 -1.86 7.97 -12.52
CA ASN A 95 -1.86 9.38 -12.89
C ASN A 95 -2.22 9.56 -14.37
N GLU A 96 -1.71 8.72 -15.27
CA GLU A 96 -2.07 8.76 -16.69
C GLU A 96 -3.57 8.55 -16.90
N VAL A 97 -4.17 7.53 -16.27
CA VAL A 97 -5.62 7.28 -16.33
C VAL A 97 -6.43 8.48 -15.80
N ARG A 98 -5.97 9.07 -14.69
CA ARG A 98 -6.59 10.27 -14.12
C ARG A 98 -6.53 11.45 -15.10
N GLU A 99 -5.38 11.67 -15.71
CA GLU A 99 -5.19 12.74 -16.71
C GLU A 99 -6.08 12.53 -17.95
N GLU A 100 -6.19 11.30 -18.45
CA GLU A 100 -7.09 10.98 -19.55
C GLU A 100 -8.56 11.23 -19.19
N LEU A 101 -8.99 10.83 -17.99
CA LEU A 101 -10.35 11.05 -17.49
C LEU A 101 -10.68 12.55 -17.44
N HIS A 102 -9.77 13.37 -16.93
CA HIS A 102 -9.93 14.83 -16.86
C HIS A 102 -9.89 15.50 -18.22
N LYS A 103 -9.05 15.04 -19.16
CA LYS A 103 -8.91 15.65 -20.48
C LYS A 103 -10.04 15.31 -21.44
N THR A 104 -10.62 14.10 -21.34
CA THR A 104 -11.54 13.59 -22.36
C THR A 104 -12.95 13.42 -21.82
N THR A 105 -13.10 12.64 -20.74
CA THR A 105 -14.41 12.15 -20.30
C THR A 105 -15.20 13.24 -19.60
N VAL A 106 -14.56 14.00 -18.70
CA VAL A 106 -15.21 15.10 -17.98
C VAL A 106 -15.72 16.18 -18.95
N PRO A 107 -14.92 16.71 -19.89
CA PRO A 107 -15.41 17.70 -20.86
C PRO A 107 -16.53 17.18 -21.76
N LEU A 108 -16.49 15.90 -22.16
CA LEU A 108 -17.55 15.32 -22.99
C LEU A 108 -18.88 15.25 -22.24
N LEU A 109 -18.85 14.91 -20.94
CA LEU A 109 -20.04 14.91 -20.09
C LEU A 109 -20.58 16.33 -19.89
N GLU A 110 -19.71 17.30 -19.64
CA GLU A 110 -20.09 18.72 -19.54
C GLU A 110 -20.76 19.23 -20.82
N GLN A 111 -20.18 18.94 -21.99
CA GLN A 111 -20.76 19.31 -23.28
C GLN A 111 -22.14 18.67 -23.52
N LYS A 112 -22.30 17.39 -23.19
CA LYS A 112 -23.58 16.69 -23.32
C LYS A 112 -24.65 17.33 -22.43
N LEU A 113 -24.31 17.66 -21.19
CA LEU A 113 -25.23 18.31 -20.26
C LEU A 113 -25.66 19.70 -20.78
N GLN A 114 -24.70 20.52 -21.21
CA GLN A 114 -24.99 21.84 -21.78
C GLN A 114 -25.91 21.76 -23.01
N LYS A 115 -25.72 20.75 -23.87
CA LYS A 115 -26.55 20.53 -25.06
C LYS A 115 -27.99 20.20 -24.70
N ILE A 116 -28.21 19.34 -23.71
CA ILE A 116 -29.56 18.97 -23.24
C ILE A 116 -30.28 20.20 -22.70
N MET A 117 -29.65 20.95 -21.78
CA MET A 117 -30.25 22.15 -21.20
C MET A 117 -30.61 23.20 -22.26
N LYS A 118 -29.77 23.37 -23.28
CA LYS A 118 -30.03 24.30 -24.39
C LYS A 118 -31.24 23.86 -25.23
N ASN A 119 -31.38 22.57 -25.49
CA ASN A 119 -32.49 22.03 -26.28
C ASN A 119 -33.83 22.18 -25.54
N ASP A 120 -33.86 21.82 -24.26
CA ASP A 120 -35.07 21.93 -23.43
C ASP A 120 -35.51 23.40 -23.31
N LEU A 121 -34.56 24.31 -23.08
CA LEU A 121 -34.83 25.75 -23.01
C LEU A 121 -35.40 26.29 -24.33
N ASN A 122 -34.86 25.87 -25.47
CA ASN A 122 -35.36 26.30 -26.78
C ASN A 122 -36.78 25.78 -27.06
N THR A 123 -37.07 24.55 -26.63
CA THR A 123 -38.40 23.94 -26.80
C THR A 123 -39.42 24.68 -25.94
N LEU A 124 -39.10 24.95 -24.67
CA LEU A 124 -39.98 25.70 -23.76
C LEU A 124 -40.26 27.12 -24.26
N LYS A 125 -39.24 27.81 -24.80
CA LYS A 125 -39.40 29.14 -25.41
C LYS A 125 -40.37 29.10 -26.58
N LYS A 126 -40.19 28.15 -27.49
CA LYS A 126 -41.05 27.98 -28.68
C LYS A 126 -42.49 27.68 -28.29
N ASP A 127 -42.71 26.80 -27.31
CA ASP A 127 -44.06 26.46 -26.86
C ASP A 127 -44.74 27.65 -26.17
N THR A 128 -43.98 28.42 -25.40
CA THR A 128 -44.47 29.66 -24.78
C THR A 128 -44.87 30.67 -25.85
N GLU A 129 -44.03 30.90 -26.86
CA GLU A 129 -44.33 31.81 -27.98
C GLU A 129 -45.59 31.36 -28.74
N ASN A 130 -45.71 30.06 -29.04
CA ASN A 130 -46.89 29.52 -29.73
C ASN A 130 -48.17 29.73 -28.91
N ASN A 131 -48.13 29.49 -27.61
CA ASN A 131 -49.28 29.65 -26.71
C ASN A 131 -49.70 31.13 -26.60
N VAL A 132 -48.73 32.04 -26.44
CA VAL A 132 -48.98 33.48 -26.40
C VAL A 132 -49.59 33.96 -27.72
N ASN A 133 -49.03 33.54 -28.85
CA ASN A 133 -49.54 33.91 -30.17
C ASN A 133 -50.98 33.43 -30.39
N LYS A 134 -51.29 32.19 -29.99
CA LYS A 134 -52.65 31.64 -30.07
C LYS A 134 -53.64 32.43 -29.22
N LEU A 135 -53.26 32.80 -28.00
CA LEU A 135 -54.09 33.62 -27.11
C LEU A 135 -54.32 35.03 -27.68
N LEU A 136 -53.28 35.67 -28.20
CA LEU A 136 -53.37 36.99 -28.82
C LEU A 136 -54.27 36.97 -30.06
N GLN A 137 -54.17 35.94 -30.91
CA GLN A 137 -55.07 35.77 -32.05
C GLN A 137 -56.51 35.60 -31.60
N GLN A 138 -56.77 34.76 -30.58
CA GLN A 138 -58.12 34.58 -30.05
C GLN A 138 -58.69 35.90 -29.55
N LYS A 139 -57.95 36.63 -28.71
CA LYS A 139 -58.39 37.94 -28.19
C LYS A 139 -58.62 38.97 -29.30
N THR A 140 -57.80 38.95 -30.35
CA THR A 140 -57.98 39.80 -31.52
C THR A 140 -59.30 39.48 -32.23
N ASN A 141 -59.64 38.19 -32.38
CA ASN A 141 -60.89 37.77 -33.00
C ASN A 141 -62.11 38.13 -32.12
N ASP A 142 -62.02 37.92 -30.81
CA ASP A 142 -63.09 38.29 -29.86
C ASP A 142 -63.40 39.80 -29.95
N ILE A 143 -62.36 40.66 -29.98
CA ILE A 143 -62.50 42.11 -30.11
C ILE A 143 -63.16 42.49 -31.45
N LYS A 144 -62.77 41.84 -32.56
CA LYS A 144 -63.39 42.08 -33.86
C LYS A 144 -64.89 41.77 -33.84
N ASN A 145 -65.27 40.64 -33.25
CA ASN A 145 -66.67 40.23 -33.14
C ASN A 145 -67.47 41.23 -32.28
N LEU A 146 -66.97 41.61 -31.11
CA LEU A 146 -67.62 42.62 -30.26
C LEU A 146 -67.77 43.97 -30.97
N THR A 147 -66.77 44.37 -31.77
CA THR A 147 -66.85 45.60 -32.56
C THR A 147 -67.96 45.54 -33.61
N MET A 148 -68.14 44.37 -34.25
CA MET A 148 -69.24 44.15 -35.20
C MET A 148 -70.60 44.22 -34.49
N GLU A 149 -70.76 43.53 -33.35
CA GLU A 149 -71.99 43.56 -32.57
C GLU A 149 -72.35 44.98 -32.11
N LEU A 150 -71.37 45.75 -31.62
CA LEU A 150 -71.56 47.15 -31.23
C LEU A 150 -72.05 48.01 -32.40
N ASN A 151 -71.52 47.79 -33.61
CA ASN A 151 -71.93 48.52 -34.79
C ASN A 151 -73.38 48.20 -35.19
N GLU A 152 -73.82 46.95 -35.05
CA GLU A 152 -75.22 46.59 -35.28
C GLU A 152 -76.16 47.22 -34.26
N VAL A 153 -75.83 47.17 -32.95
CA VAL A 153 -76.62 47.85 -31.90
C VAL A 153 -76.72 49.35 -32.16
N ARG A 154 -75.62 50.00 -32.58
CA ARG A 154 -75.63 51.43 -32.95
C ARG A 154 -76.58 51.73 -34.11
N LYS A 155 -76.61 50.87 -35.14
CA LYS A 155 -77.54 51.02 -36.27
C LYS A 155 -79.00 50.90 -35.84
N GLU A 156 -79.31 49.98 -34.93
CA GLU A 156 -80.67 49.82 -34.39
C GLU A 156 -81.10 51.01 -33.53
N LEU A 157 -80.22 51.52 -32.67
CA LEU A 157 -80.50 52.71 -31.85
C LEU A 157 -80.83 53.94 -32.71
N HIS A 158 -80.09 54.17 -33.80
CA HIS A 158 -80.37 55.27 -34.73
C HIS A 158 -81.76 55.21 -35.37
N LYS A 159 -82.33 54.01 -35.55
CA LYS A 159 -83.69 53.85 -36.10
C LYS A 159 -84.80 54.24 -35.11
N THR A 160 -84.52 54.22 -33.81
CA THR A 160 -85.54 54.43 -32.75
C THR A 160 -85.51 55.83 -32.13
N THR A 161 -84.42 56.58 -32.31
CA THR A 161 -84.18 57.87 -31.63
C THR A 161 -84.28 59.10 -32.54
N VAL A 162 -84.36 58.94 -33.86
CA VAL A 162 -84.60 60.05 -34.80
C VAL A 162 -86.11 60.13 -35.08
N PRO A 163 -86.84 61.14 -34.57
CA PRO A 163 -88.26 61.27 -34.88
C PRO A 163 -88.44 61.53 -36.40
N PRO A 164 -89.50 60.99 -37.02
CA PRO A 164 -89.79 61.28 -38.41
C PRO A 164 -89.97 62.80 -38.55
N LEU A 165 -89.22 63.40 -39.47
CA LEU A 165 -89.40 64.80 -39.86
C LEU A 165 -90.83 64.94 -40.41
N GLY A 166 -91.73 65.44 -39.58
CA GLY A 166 -93.06 65.93 -39.97
C GLY A 166 -92.99 67.38 -40.43
#